data_AF-A0A1G0ZQ26-F1
#
_entry.id   AF-A0A1G0ZQ26-F1
#
_cell.length_a   1.000
_cell.length_b   1.000
_cell.length_c   1.000
_cell.angle_alpha   90.00
_cell.angle_beta   90.00
_cell.angle_gamma   90.00
#
_symmetry.space_group_name_H-M   'P 1'
#
loop_
_entity.id
_entity.type
_entity.pdbx_description
1 polymer ?
#
loop_
_entity_poly.entity_id
_entity_poly.type
_entity_poly.pdbx_seq_one_letter_code
_entity_poly.pdbx_strand_id
1 'polypeptide(L)'
;MMNKIRIAICGTVLAITCSVAQDYSNVAYCVGSSGLRMTNLTMVAISSWGQQFRPTDSLSTGYLHRSGFIHVLGIGPWADTDNDGIPDEDDTDNDNDGLSDTIELTGSAFSPATPTDPNKADTDCDGLADSSELIAGTDPNSATSVLAMAEIRDSTTAIVIQVATVPGRRYELVYSSCLTNTWSAFWNTNASIYKSVASTCAVHVFLDDFTTNTSGSVPEHGLRFYRVRLSSP
;
A
#
# COMPACT_ATOMS: atom_id res chain seq x y z
N MET A 1 7.62 46.58 -6.96
CA MET A 1 8.03 45.89 -5.72
C MET A 1 7.84 44.40 -5.95
N MET A 2 8.92 43.66 -6.14
CA MET A 2 8.90 42.22 -6.43
C MET A 2 8.65 41.45 -5.14
N ASN A 3 7.45 40.89 -5.00
CA ASN A 3 7.14 39.97 -3.90
C ASN A 3 7.86 38.65 -4.15
N LYS A 4 8.93 38.41 -3.39
CA LYS A 4 9.62 37.11 -3.34
C LYS A 4 8.79 36.18 -2.45
N ILE A 5 8.04 35.27 -3.06
CA ILE A 5 7.45 34.14 -2.33
C ILE A 5 8.59 33.18 -1.99
N ARG A 6 8.85 33.00 -0.69
CA ARG A 6 9.80 32.03 -0.19
C ARG A 6 9.06 30.71 -0.05
N ILE A 7 9.22 29.81 -1.02
CA ILE A 7 8.80 28.43 -0.88
C ILE A 7 9.90 27.72 -0.09
N ALA A 8 9.63 27.45 1.19
CA ALA A 8 10.44 26.54 1.98
C ALA A 8 10.07 25.11 1.56
N ILE A 9 10.77 24.59 0.57
CA ILE A 9 10.78 23.14 0.34
C ILE A 9 11.77 22.59 1.37
N CYS A 10 11.27 22.02 2.46
CA CYS A 10 12.06 21.12 3.30
C CYS A 10 12.22 19.81 2.54
N GLY A 11 12.93 19.89 1.42
CA GLY A 11 13.33 18.76 0.59
C GLY A 11 14.54 18.13 1.22
N THR A 12 14.36 17.49 2.37
CA THR A 12 15.19 16.32 2.64
C THR A 12 14.65 15.23 1.72
N VAL A 13 15.33 15.05 0.58
CA VAL A 13 15.44 13.72 -0.03
C VAL A 13 16.15 12.88 1.01
N LEU A 14 15.40 12.41 2.01
CA LEU A 14 15.77 11.20 2.70
C LEU A 14 15.50 10.14 1.65
N ALA A 15 16.56 9.79 0.91
CA ALA A 15 16.59 8.48 0.32
C ALA A 15 16.31 7.53 1.49
N ILE A 16 15.07 7.07 1.61
CA ILE A 16 14.78 5.85 2.32
C ILE A 16 15.47 4.82 1.45
N THR A 17 16.76 4.65 1.70
CA THR A 17 17.39 3.37 1.46
C THR A 17 16.64 2.44 2.39
N CYS A 18 15.53 1.87 1.89
CA CYS A 18 15.08 0.60 2.41
C CYS A 18 16.28 -0.29 2.15
N SER A 19 17.12 -0.45 3.17
CA SER A 19 18.16 -1.44 3.15
C SER A 19 17.41 -2.75 3.07
N VAL A 20 17.25 -3.24 1.84
CA VAL A 20 16.80 -4.59 1.58
C VAL A 20 17.90 -5.47 2.16
N ALA A 21 17.81 -5.74 3.46
CA ALA A 21 18.05 -7.09 3.90
C ALA A 21 17.05 -7.89 3.05
N GLN A 22 17.55 -8.54 2.01
CA GLN A 22 16.83 -9.68 1.45
C GLN A 22 16.84 -10.72 2.56
N ASP A 23 16.02 -10.51 3.58
CA ASP A 23 15.49 -11.60 4.34
C ASP A 23 14.71 -12.38 3.29
N TYR A 24 15.31 -13.49 2.87
CA TYR A 24 14.56 -14.56 2.25
C TYR A 24 13.59 -15.06 3.32
N SER A 25 12.52 -14.30 3.57
CA SER A 25 11.37 -14.74 4.32
C SER A 25 10.71 -15.79 3.45
N ASN A 26 11.10 -17.04 3.67
CA ASN A 26 10.27 -18.13 3.22
C ASN A 26 8.95 -17.95 3.96
N VAL A 27 7.92 -17.41 3.30
CA VAL A 27 6.59 -17.30 3.87
C VAL A 27 6.10 -18.73 4.07
N ALA A 28 6.27 -19.22 5.30
CA ALA A 28 5.92 -20.57 5.67
C ALA A 28 4.46 -20.57 6.10
N TYR A 29 3.57 -20.94 5.18
CA TYR A 29 2.17 -21.15 5.50
C TYR A 29 2.00 -22.54 6.09
N CYS A 30 1.48 -22.64 7.32
CA CYS A 30 0.95 -23.90 7.83
C CYS A 30 -0.58 -23.85 7.83
N VAL A 31 -1.20 -24.91 7.32
CA VAL A 31 -2.64 -25.07 7.36
C VAL A 31 -3.00 -25.68 8.71
N GLY A 32 -3.72 -24.94 9.54
CA GLY A 32 -4.23 -25.43 10.81
C GLY A 32 -5.29 -26.53 10.61
N SER A 33 -5.55 -27.33 11.64
CA SER A 33 -6.54 -28.42 11.61
C SER A 33 -8.00 -27.97 11.39
N SER A 34 -8.25 -26.66 11.43
CA SER A 34 -9.53 -25.99 11.13
C SER A 34 -9.62 -25.41 9.71
N GLY A 35 -8.55 -25.48 8.91
CA GLY A 35 -8.49 -24.90 7.56
C GLY A 35 -8.06 -23.43 7.51
N LEU A 36 -7.75 -22.81 8.65
CA LEU A 36 -7.18 -21.47 8.75
C LEU A 36 -5.69 -21.49 8.33
N ARG A 37 -5.25 -20.43 7.64
CA ARG A 37 -3.86 -20.24 7.19
C ARG A 37 -3.16 -19.31 8.18
N MET A 38 -2.03 -19.74 8.73
CA MET A 38 -1.22 -18.92 9.63
C MET A 38 -0.06 -18.27 8.86
N THR A 39 0.16 -16.97 9.06
CA THR A 39 1.29 -16.15 8.54
C THR A 39 2.33 -15.88 9.63
N ASN A 40 3.55 -15.45 9.26
CA ASN A 40 4.60 -14.93 10.16
C ASN A 40 4.99 -15.74 11.42
N LEU A 41 4.90 -17.08 11.34
CA LEU A 41 5.29 -17.95 12.44
C LEU A 41 6.78 -17.84 12.79
N THR A 42 7.08 -17.40 14.01
CA THR A 42 8.45 -17.43 14.55
C THR A 42 8.67 -18.69 15.40
N MET A 43 9.80 -19.38 15.18
CA MET A 43 10.18 -20.55 15.98
C MET A 43 10.75 -20.08 17.32
N VAL A 44 10.00 -20.21 18.41
CA VAL A 44 10.40 -19.66 19.72
C VAL A 44 11.30 -20.61 20.53
N ALA A 45 11.19 -21.94 20.38
CA ALA A 45 12.15 -22.89 20.98
C ALA A 45 11.96 -24.35 20.50
N ILE A 46 13.07 -25.05 20.27
CA ILE A 46 13.15 -26.51 20.50
C ILE A 46 13.79 -26.68 21.88
N SER A 47 12.98 -26.84 22.93
CA SER A 47 13.51 -27.14 24.26
C SER A 47 13.33 -28.61 24.59
N SER A 48 14.43 -29.31 24.89
CA SER A 48 14.40 -30.62 25.52
C SER A 48 14.61 -30.44 27.02
N TRP A 49 13.53 -30.38 27.80
CA TRP A 49 13.63 -30.38 29.26
C TRP A 49 13.86 -31.80 29.77
N GLY A 50 15.09 -32.07 30.21
CA GLY A 50 15.44 -33.13 31.16
C GLY A 50 15.33 -34.59 30.67
N GLN A 51 16.47 -35.23 30.45
CA GLN A 51 16.53 -36.70 30.42
C GLN A 51 17.29 -37.19 31.66
N GLN A 52 16.63 -37.92 32.56
CA GLN A 52 17.27 -38.45 33.78
C GLN A 52 18.07 -39.74 33.58
N PHE A 53 18.12 -40.35 32.39
CA PHE A 53 18.81 -41.63 32.21
C PHE A 53 19.56 -41.80 30.89
N ARG A 54 20.68 -42.53 30.99
CA ARG A 54 21.63 -42.87 29.93
C ARG A 54 21.01 -43.88 28.95
N PRO A 55 21.09 -43.66 27.62
CA PRO A 55 20.57 -44.61 26.64
C PRO A 55 21.38 -45.91 26.68
N THR A 56 20.72 -47.04 26.89
CA THR A 56 21.32 -48.38 26.77
C THR A 56 21.06 -48.93 25.36
N ASP A 57 22.07 -49.55 24.78
CA ASP A 57 22.14 -49.98 23.39
C ASP A 57 21.04 -50.95 22.97
N SER A 58 20.62 -50.80 21.71
CA SER A 58 19.57 -51.54 21.04
C SER A 58 19.99 -52.99 20.69
N LEU A 59 19.10 -53.95 20.94
CA LEU A 59 19.21 -55.29 20.37
C LEU A 59 18.13 -55.48 19.29
N SER A 60 18.62 -55.71 18.06
CA SER A 60 18.05 -56.59 17.03
C SER A 60 16.52 -56.55 16.84
N THR A 61 16.06 -55.58 16.03
CA THR A 61 15.33 -55.74 14.76
C THR A 61 14.41 -54.53 14.53
N GLY A 62 14.87 -53.61 13.69
CA GLY A 62 13.99 -52.90 12.75
C GLY A 62 13.24 -51.64 13.19
N TYR A 63 13.14 -51.28 14.47
CA TYR A 63 12.49 -50.01 14.86
C TYR A 63 13.20 -49.33 16.03
N LEU A 64 13.79 -48.16 15.78
CA LEU A 64 14.27 -47.25 16.81
C LEU A 64 13.10 -46.41 17.32
N HIS A 65 12.41 -46.87 18.37
CA HIS A 65 11.62 -45.94 19.19
C HIS A 65 12.57 -45.21 20.15
N ARG A 66 13.06 -44.03 19.73
CA ARG A 66 13.67 -43.09 20.67
C ARG A 66 12.56 -42.46 21.50
N SER A 67 12.10 -43.18 22.52
CA SER A 67 11.26 -42.61 23.57
C SER A 67 12.03 -41.44 24.20
N GLY A 68 11.55 -40.20 23.97
CA GLY A 68 12.13 -39.00 24.56
C GLY A 68 12.01 -37.70 23.77
N PHE A 69 11.48 -37.69 22.54
CA PHE A 69 11.27 -36.44 21.80
C PHE A 69 9.80 -36.31 21.41
N ILE A 70 8.98 -35.71 22.27
CA ILE A 70 7.89 -34.88 21.76
C ILE A 70 8.57 -33.54 21.44
N HIS A 71 8.80 -33.28 20.16
CA HIS A 71 8.99 -31.90 19.71
C HIS A 71 7.62 -31.23 19.76
N VAL A 72 7.35 -30.45 20.81
CA VAL A 72 6.29 -29.44 20.72
C VAL A 72 6.85 -28.34 19.84
N LEU A 73 6.34 -28.22 18.62
CA LEU A 73 6.50 -27.01 17.82
C LEU A 73 5.62 -25.94 18.48
N GLY A 74 6.24 -25.08 19.29
CA GLY A 74 5.59 -23.86 19.77
C GLY A 74 5.65 -22.83 18.66
N ILE A 75 4.56 -22.68 17.93
CA ILE A 75 4.28 -21.48 17.13
C ILE A 75 3.78 -20.40 18.09
N GLY A 76 4.34 -19.19 18.00
CA GLY A 76 3.98 -18.07 18.88
C GLY A 76 2.85 -17.22 18.27
N PRO A 77 1.61 -17.28 18.79
CA PRO A 77 0.46 -16.45 18.38
C PRO A 77 0.54 -15.02 18.94
N TRP A 78 1.59 -14.25 18.60
CA TRP A 78 1.85 -12.94 19.22
C TRP A 78 2.12 -11.80 18.23
N ALA A 79 2.03 -12.08 16.94
CA ALA A 79 2.05 -11.01 15.95
C ALA A 79 0.67 -10.34 15.97
N ASP A 80 0.70 -9.02 15.90
CA ASP A 80 -0.44 -8.10 15.96
C ASP A 80 0.03 -6.91 15.12
N THR A 81 -0.11 -7.08 13.81
CA THR A 81 0.58 -6.31 12.78
C THR A 81 0.10 -4.87 12.75
N ASP A 82 -1.19 -4.64 12.95
CA ASP A 82 -1.80 -3.31 12.96
C ASP A 82 -1.98 -2.72 14.39
N ASN A 83 -1.71 -3.53 15.42
CA ASN A 83 -1.84 -3.16 16.83
C ASN A 83 -3.26 -2.88 17.31
N ASP A 84 -4.28 -3.56 16.76
CA ASP A 84 -5.65 -3.48 17.27
C ASP A 84 -5.93 -4.39 18.48
N GLY A 85 -4.99 -5.30 18.79
CA GLY A 85 -5.05 -6.22 19.91
C GLY A 85 -5.73 -7.56 19.60
N ILE A 86 -6.06 -7.81 18.32
CA ILE A 86 -6.40 -9.11 17.76
C ILE A 86 -5.11 -9.69 17.17
N PRO A 87 -4.65 -10.87 17.62
CA PRO A 87 -3.50 -11.52 17.01
C PRO A 87 -3.75 -11.86 15.53
N ASP A 88 -2.73 -11.75 14.68
CA ASP A 88 -2.81 -11.98 13.23
C ASP A 88 -3.50 -13.32 12.87
N GLU A 89 -3.26 -14.40 13.63
CA GLU A 89 -3.92 -15.69 13.34
C GLU A 89 -5.43 -15.75 13.58
N ASP A 90 -5.96 -14.80 14.35
CA ASP A 90 -7.38 -14.62 14.66
C ASP A 90 -7.96 -13.37 13.95
N ASP A 91 -7.13 -12.57 13.27
CA ASP A 91 -7.53 -11.46 12.42
C ASP A 91 -7.80 -11.94 10.98
N THR A 92 -8.71 -11.25 10.30
CA THR A 92 -9.04 -11.48 8.89
C THR A 92 -8.38 -10.49 7.93
N ASP A 93 -7.74 -9.44 8.45
CA ASP A 93 -7.09 -8.33 7.75
C ASP A 93 -5.93 -7.81 8.64
N ASN A 94 -4.77 -8.49 8.66
CA ASN A 94 -3.78 -8.25 9.71
C ASN A 94 -3.17 -6.85 9.70
N ASP A 95 -3.14 -6.17 8.56
CA ASP A 95 -2.62 -4.81 8.44
C ASP A 95 -3.71 -3.74 8.37
N ASN A 96 -4.97 -4.16 8.42
CA ASN A 96 -6.17 -3.33 8.45
C ASN A 96 -6.20 -2.26 7.35
N ASP A 97 -5.69 -2.61 6.16
CA ASP A 97 -5.72 -1.75 4.99
C ASP A 97 -7.08 -1.76 4.28
N GLY A 98 -7.94 -2.73 4.61
CA GLY A 98 -9.27 -2.93 4.04
C GLY A 98 -9.36 -4.05 2.99
N LEU A 99 -8.28 -4.79 2.73
CA LEU A 99 -8.26 -6.05 2.01
C LEU A 99 -8.05 -7.19 2.99
N SER A 100 -8.96 -8.17 2.99
CA SER A 100 -8.74 -9.35 3.84
C SER A 100 -7.52 -10.16 3.38
N ASP A 101 -6.82 -10.79 4.31
CA ASP A 101 -5.69 -11.69 4.07
C ASP A 101 -5.93 -12.69 2.93
N THR A 102 -7.15 -13.24 2.86
CA THR A 102 -7.49 -14.24 1.84
C THR A 102 -7.49 -13.67 0.43
N ILE A 103 -7.89 -12.40 0.27
CA ILE A 103 -7.90 -11.68 -1.01
C ILE A 103 -6.47 -11.35 -1.40
N GLU A 104 -5.69 -10.87 -0.46
CA GLU A 104 -4.29 -10.50 -0.64
C GLU A 104 -3.42 -11.70 -1.02
N LEU A 105 -3.52 -12.81 -0.28
CA LEU A 105 -2.80 -14.05 -0.59
C LEU A 105 -3.16 -14.62 -1.96
N THR A 106 -4.39 -14.42 -2.42
CA THR A 106 -4.82 -14.91 -3.74
C THR A 106 -4.61 -13.90 -4.85
N GLY A 107 -4.41 -12.63 -4.52
CA GLY A 107 -4.44 -11.50 -5.45
C GLY A 107 -5.76 -11.35 -6.20
N SER A 108 -6.84 -11.97 -5.72
CA SER A 108 -8.04 -12.19 -6.53
C SER A 108 -8.87 -10.94 -6.80
N ALA A 109 -8.63 -9.87 -6.04
CA ALA A 109 -9.25 -8.56 -6.30
C ALA A 109 -8.60 -7.84 -7.49
N PHE A 110 -7.33 -8.11 -7.78
CA PHE A 110 -6.61 -7.47 -8.87
C PHE A 110 -6.81 -8.22 -10.21
N SER A 111 -6.58 -7.50 -11.31
CA SER A 111 -6.63 -8.06 -12.66
C SER A 111 -5.42 -7.59 -13.47
N PRO A 112 -4.42 -8.46 -13.75
CA PRO A 112 -4.36 -9.89 -13.40
C PRO A 112 -4.32 -10.13 -11.89
N ALA A 113 -4.53 -11.38 -11.46
CA ALA A 113 -4.44 -11.72 -10.05
C ALA A 113 -3.01 -11.43 -9.55
N THR A 114 -2.91 -10.51 -8.61
CA THR A 114 -1.65 -9.95 -8.11
C THR A 114 -1.66 -10.04 -6.59
N PRO A 115 -0.99 -11.05 -6.00
CA PRO A 115 -0.94 -11.19 -4.55
C PRO A 115 -0.18 -10.04 -3.88
N THR A 116 -0.62 -9.65 -2.69
CA THR A 116 0.00 -8.64 -1.81
C THR A 116 0.49 -9.30 -0.51
N ASP A 117 1.20 -8.56 0.34
CA ASP A 117 1.70 -9.02 1.64
C ASP A 117 0.66 -8.71 2.73
N PRO A 118 -0.05 -9.71 3.30
CA PRO A 118 -1.15 -9.48 4.25
C PRO A 118 -0.78 -8.90 5.61
N ASN A 119 0.46 -8.44 5.75
CA ASN A 119 0.98 -7.86 6.98
C ASN A 119 1.63 -6.50 6.69
N LYS A 120 1.30 -5.91 5.54
CA LYS A 120 1.76 -4.62 5.08
C LYS A 120 0.66 -3.98 4.26
N ALA A 121 0.03 -2.98 4.88
CA ALA A 121 -0.98 -2.18 4.22
C ALA A 121 -0.54 -1.56 2.89
N ASP A 122 0.77 -1.39 2.65
CA ASP A 122 1.38 -0.91 1.41
C ASP A 122 2.53 -1.88 1.03
N THR A 123 2.23 -2.82 0.13
CA THR A 123 3.12 -3.94 -0.20
C THR A 123 4.42 -3.49 -0.85
N ASP A 124 4.38 -2.49 -1.73
CA ASP A 124 5.54 -1.99 -2.46
C ASP A 124 6.19 -0.72 -1.86
N CYS A 125 5.59 -0.19 -0.80
CA CYS A 125 6.05 0.95 -0.01
C CYS A 125 6.10 2.28 -0.78
N ASP A 126 5.15 2.52 -1.69
CA ASP A 126 5.05 3.76 -2.47
C ASP A 126 4.22 4.88 -1.81
N GLY A 127 3.58 4.57 -0.69
CA GLY A 127 2.74 5.45 0.11
C GLY A 127 1.24 5.34 -0.19
N LEU A 128 0.82 4.44 -1.09
CA LEU A 128 -0.57 4.04 -1.27
C LEU A 128 -0.80 2.66 -0.66
N ALA A 129 -1.91 2.50 0.06
CA ALA A 129 -2.29 1.19 0.56
C ALA A 129 -2.81 0.29 -0.57
N ASP A 130 -2.65 -1.03 -0.47
CA ASP A 130 -3.03 -2.00 -1.49
C ASP A 130 -4.54 -1.89 -1.82
N SER A 131 -5.37 -1.64 -0.81
CA SER A 131 -6.80 -1.36 -0.98
C SER A 131 -7.10 -0.09 -1.80
N SER A 132 -6.27 0.95 -1.65
CA SER A 132 -6.37 2.20 -2.41
C SER A 132 -5.91 2.01 -3.85
N GLU A 133 -4.89 1.19 -4.04
CA GLU A 133 -4.37 0.81 -5.35
C GLU A 133 -5.36 -0.03 -6.15
N LEU A 134 -6.08 -0.94 -5.50
CA LEU A 134 -7.19 -1.68 -6.10
C LEU A 134 -8.23 -0.73 -6.70
N ILE A 135 -8.62 0.30 -5.93
CA ILE A 135 -9.59 1.31 -6.38
C ILE A 135 -9.01 2.13 -7.53
N ALA A 136 -7.73 2.50 -7.46
CA ALA A 136 -7.02 3.24 -8.50
C ALA A 136 -6.77 2.42 -9.78
N GLY A 137 -6.69 1.10 -9.67
CA GLY A 137 -6.26 0.19 -10.73
C GLY A 137 -4.76 0.26 -10.98
N THR A 138 -3.97 0.50 -9.94
CA THR A 138 -2.52 0.47 -9.97
C THR A 138 -2.01 -0.94 -9.60
N ASP A 139 -0.72 -1.20 -9.83
CA ASP A 139 -0.09 -2.48 -9.51
C ASP A 139 0.56 -2.40 -8.12
N PRO A 140 0.05 -3.13 -7.11
CA PRO A 140 0.49 -3.01 -5.71
C PRO A 140 1.86 -3.63 -5.42
N ASN A 141 2.50 -4.21 -6.44
CA ASN A 141 3.86 -4.73 -6.35
C ASN A 141 4.87 -3.85 -7.11
N SER A 142 4.48 -2.66 -7.52
CA SER A 142 5.31 -1.78 -8.32
C SER A 142 5.15 -0.32 -7.88
N ALA A 143 6.11 0.15 -7.09
CA ALA A 143 6.15 1.52 -6.57
C ALA A 143 6.25 2.63 -7.65
N THR A 144 6.37 2.25 -8.92
CA THR A 144 6.30 3.16 -10.07
C THR A 144 4.91 3.25 -10.69
N SER A 145 3.98 2.40 -10.25
CA SER A 145 2.61 2.32 -10.72
C SER A 145 1.67 3.21 -9.92
N VAL A 146 2.15 4.21 -9.19
CA VAL A 146 1.35 5.04 -8.28
C VAL A 146 0.31 5.95 -8.96
N LEU A 147 -0.87 6.11 -8.33
CA LEU A 147 -1.78 7.24 -8.61
C LEU A 147 -1.30 8.47 -7.83
N ALA A 148 -0.40 9.24 -8.44
CA ALA A 148 0.13 10.45 -7.81
C ALA A 148 -0.05 11.71 -8.67
N MET A 149 -0.05 12.85 -7.98
CA MET A 149 0.16 14.14 -8.61
C MET A 149 1.64 14.26 -8.96
N ALA A 150 1.96 14.10 -10.24
CA ALA A 150 3.33 14.01 -10.73
C ALA A 150 4.06 15.35 -10.63
N GLU A 151 3.38 16.45 -10.95
CA GLU A 151 3.96 17.80 -10.89
C GLU A 151 2.87 18.85 -10.74
N ILE A 152 3.11 19.87 -9.91
CA ILE A 152 2.38 21.14 -9.97
C ILE A 152 3.41 22.24 -10.17
N ARG A 153 3.24 23.05 -11.20
CA ARG A 153 4.12 24.19 -11.47
C ARG A 153 3.36 25.42 -11.93
N ASP A 154 3.91 26.58 -11.60
CA ASP A 154 3.45 27.86 -12.13
C ASP A 154 3.92 28.04 -13.57
N SER A 155 3.04 28.56 -14.42
CA SER A 155 3.35 29.13 -15.72
C SER A 155 3.05 30.63 -15.69
N THR A 156 3.44 31.37 -16.73
CA THR A 156 3.17 32.80 -16.85
C THR A 156 1.67 33.15 -16.86
N THR A 157 0.82 32.21 -17.26
CA THR A 157 -0.63 32.44 -17.46
C THR A 157 -1.54 31.39 -16.83
N ALA A 158 -0.98 30.34 -16.20
CA ALA A 158 -1.77 29.24 -15.65
C ALA A 158 -0.98 28.45 -14.61
N ILE A 159 -1.66 27.64 -13.81
CA ILE A 159 -1.04 26.51 -13.11
C ILE A 159 -1.10 25.29 -14.00
N VAL A 160 0.02 24.59 -14.11
CA VAL A 160 0.11 23.30 -14.81
C VAL A 160 0.11 22.19 -13.78
N ILE A 161 -0.86 21.29 -13.89
CA ILE A 161 -1.02 20.14 -12.99
C ILE A 161 -0.87 18.87 -13.81
N GLN A 162 0.19 18.10 -13.54
CA GLN A 162 0.46 16.81 -14.17
C GLN A 162 0.03 15.68 -13.24
N VAL A 163 -0.70 14.72 -13.80
CA VAL A 163 -1.33 13.63 -13.04
C VAL A 163 -0.99 12.31 -13.74
N ALA A 164 -0.49 11.34 -12.97
CA ALA A 164 -0.35 9.97 -13.46
C ALA A 164 -1.75 9.35 -13.64
N THR A 165 -1.98 8.71 -14.78
CA THR A 165 -3.29 8.17 -15.17
C THR A 165 -3.18 6.73 -15.62
N VAL A 166 -4.16 5.93 -15.21
CA VAL A 166 -4.34 4.53 -15.55
C VAL A 166 -5.34 4.42 -16.71
N PRO A 167 -5.12 3.53 -17.69
CA PRO A 167 -6.05 3.26 -18.80
C PRO A 167 -7.49 3.07 -18.36
N GLY A 168 -8.44 3.72 -19.07
CA GLY A 168 -9.88 3.53 -18.84
C GLY A 168 -10.46 4.19 -17.59
N ARG A 169 -9.63 4.68 -16.66
CA ARG A 169 -10.08 5.42 -15.46
C ARG A 169 -10.47 6.85 -15.80
N ARG A 170 -11.39 7.40 -15.00
CA ARG A 170 -11.81 8.81 -15.07
C ARG A 170 -11.29 9.56 -13.87
N TYR A 171 -10.72 10.72 -14.14
CA TYR A 171 -10.10 11.62 -13.18
C TYR A 171 -10.83 12.94 -13.19
N GLU A 172 -11.06 13.49 -12.02
CA GLU A 172 -11.59 14.84 -11.88
C GLU A 172 -10.66 15.68 -11.01
N LEU A 173 -10.16 16.77 -11.59
CA LEU A 173 -9.41 17.78 -10.89
C LEU A 173 -10.36 18.72 -10.16
N VAL A 174 -10.14 18.88 -8.86
CA VAL A 174 -10.86 19.85 -8.04
C VAL A 174 -9.88 20.71 -7.28
N TYR A 175 -10.29 21.94 -6.97
CA TYR A 175 -9.45 22.93 -6.32
C TYR A 175 -10.12 23.49 -5.07
N SER A 176 -9.32 24.08 -4.19
CA SER A 176 -9.78 24.79 -3.01
C SER A 176 -8.88 25.98 -2.70
N SER A 177 -9.44 27.01 -2.07
CA SER A 177 -8.68 28.12 -1.47
C SER A 177 -8.23 27.84 -0.03
N CYS A 178 -8.70 26.76 0.60
CA CYS A 178 -8.30 26.34 1.94
C CYS A 178 -8.28 24.81 2.09
N LEU A 179 -7.46 24.29 3.01
CA LEU A 179 -7.39 22.85 3.27
C LEU A 179 -8.61 22.30 4.04
N THR A 180 -9.49 23.17 4.55
CA THR A 180 -10.52 22.84 5.54
C THR A 180 -11.94 22.77 4.98
N ASN A 181 -12.14 22.08 3.86
CA ASN A 181 -13.37 21.27 3.58
C ASN A 181 -14.30 21.69 2.42
N THR A 182 -13.98 22.66 1.58
CA THR A 182 -14.76 22.91 0.35
C THR A 182 -13.89 22.82 -0.90
N TRP A 183 -14.04 21.72 -1.62
CA TRP A 183 -13.38 21.49 -2.89
C TRP A 183 -14.37 21.67 -4.03
N SER A 184 -14.02 22.51 -4.99
CA SER A 184 -14.84 22.85 -6.14
C SER A 184 -14.26 22.23 -7.40
N ALA A 185 -15.12 21.71 -8.26
CA ALA A 185 -14.75 21.41 -9.64
C ALA A 185 -14.54 22.72 -10.42
N PHE A 186 -13.84 22.64 -11.55
CA PHE A 186 -13.81 23.75 -12.49
C PHE A 186 -15.21 24.07 -13.02
N TRP A 187 -15.42 25.33 -13.36
CA TRP A 187 -16.70 25.83 -13.87
C TRP A 187 -17.12 25.12 -15.16
N ASN A 188 -16.16 24.85 -16.06
CA ASN A 188 -16.35 23.95 -17.19
C ASN A 188 -15.98 22.52 -16.76
N THR A 189 -16.98 21.66 -16.66
CA THR A 189 -16.80 20.25 -16.25
C THR A 189 -15.90 19.46 -17.21
N ASN A 190 -15.85 19.81 -18.49
CA ASN A 190 -14.95 19.16 -19.44
C ASN A 190 -13.49 19.54 -19.21
N ALA A 191 -13.22 20.66 -18.54
CA ALA A 191 -11.87 21.07 -18.17
C ALA A 191 -11.42 20.42 -16.85
N SER A 192 -12.35 20.08 -15.95
CA SER A 192 -12.03 19.35 -14.72
C SER A 192 -11.97 17.84 -14.89
N ILE A 193 -12.68 17.26 -15.87
CA ILE A 193 -12.79 15.80 -16.02
C ILE A 193 -11.96 15.30 -17.21
N TYR A 194 -11.12 14.29 -16.96
CA TYR A 194 -10.39 13.56 -17.98
C TYR A 194 -10.65 12.06 -17.89
N LYS A 195 -11.03 11.44 -19.00
CA LYS A 195 -11.06 9.97 -19.14
C LYS A 195 -9.80 9.53 -19.85
N SER A 196 -9.02 8.67 -19.21
CA SER A 196 -7.81 8.12 -19.83
C SER A 196 -8.15 7.32 -21.07
N VAL A 197 -7.57 7.74 -22.21
CA VAL A 197 -7.65 7.05 -23.51
C VAL A 197 -6.37 6.30 -23.86
N ALA A 198 -5.37 6.35 -22.98
CA ALA A 198 -4.10 5.65 -23.18
C ALA A 198 -4.28 4.14 -22.98
N SER A 199 -3.49 3.35 -23.69
CA SER A 199 -3.44 1.88 -23.54
C SER A 199 -2.54 1.40 -22.41
N THR A 200 -1.72 2.31 -21.86
CA THR A 200 -0.81 2.09 -20.73
C THR A 200 -0.87 3.29 -19.78
N CYS A 201 -0.28 3.18 -18.59
CA CYS A 201 -0.14 4.31 -17.69
C CYS A 201 0.53 5.50 -18.39
N ALA A 202 -0.02 6.69 -18.20
CA ALA A 202 0.38 7.91 -18.90
C ALA A 202 0.19 9.14 -18.02
N VAL A 203 0.80 10.26 -18.38
CA VAL A 203 0.60 11.54 -17.69
C VAL A 203 -0.40 12.39 -18.44
N HIS A 204 -1.43 12.89 -17.74
CA HIS A 204 -2.34 13.91 -18.26
C HIS A 204 -2.03 15.28 -17.64
N VAL A 205 -2.31 16.35 -18.38
CA VAL A 205 -2.05 17.73 -17.97
C VAL A 205 -3.35 18.51 -17.88
N PHE A 206 -3.70 18.94 -16.68
CA PHE A 206 -4.73 19.94 -16.44
C PHE A 206 -4.12 21.33 -16.39
N LEU A 207 -4.91 22.33 -16.81
CA LEU A 207 -4.53 23.74 -16.74
C LEU A 207 -5.58 24.50 -15.94
N ASP A 208 -5.12 25.23 -14.92
CA ASP A 208 -5.92 26.26 -14.25
C ASP A 208 -5.44 27.63 -14.73
N ASP A 209 -6.14 28.19 -15.73
CA ASP A 209 -5.84 29.49 -16.34
C ASP A 209 -6.58 30.67 -15.68
N PHE A 210 -7.26 30.42 -14.55
CA PHE A 210 -8.01 31.41 -13.78
C PHE A 210 -9.20 32.04 -14.50
N THR A 211 -9.59 31.52 -15.66
CA THR A 211 -10.76 31.98 -16.40
C THR A 211 -12.05 31.40 -15.82
N THR A 212 -13.19 31.92 -16.27
CA THR A 212 -14.52 31.36 -15.95
C THR A 212 -14.73 29.94 -16.45
N ASN A 213 -13.81 29.37 -17.24
CA ASN A 213 -13.85 27.95 -17.61
C ASN A 213 -13.15 27.07 -16.57
N THR A 214 -12.18 27.60 -15.82
CA THR A 214 -11.39 26.83 -14.85
C THR A 214 -11.83 27.19 -13.44
N SER A 215 -11.00 27.90 -12.68
CA SER A 215 -11.26 28.28 -11.29
C SER A 215 -12.01 29.61 -11.13
N GLY A 216 -12.15 30.39 -12.21
CA GLY A 216 -12.86 31.67 -12.24
C GLY A 216 -12.09 32.87 -11.70
N SER A 217 -11.02 32.66 -10.94
CA SER A 217 -10.22 33.74 -10.37
C SER A 217 -8.81 33.28 -10.02
N VAL A 218 -7.91 34.25 -9.86
CA VAL A 218 -6.59 34.00 -9.27
C VAL A 218 -6.73 33.57 -7.80
N PRO A 219 -5.80 32.76 -7.26
CA PRO A 219 -5.87 32.28 -5.89
C PRO A 219 -5.95 33.41 -4.84
N GLU A 220 -6.91 33.32 -3.92
CA GLU A 220 -6.97 34.24 -2.78
C GLU A 220 -5.72 34.04 -1.90
N HIS A 221 -5.08 35.15 -1.53
CA HIS A 221 -3.81 35.16 -0.79
C HIS A 221 -2.63 34.43 -1.47
N GLY A 222 -2.75 34.12 -2.77
CA GLY A 222 -1.69 33.45 -3.53
C GLY A 222 -1.56 31.95 -3.25
N LEU A 223 -2.54 31.33 -2.59
CA LEU A 223 -2.56 29.89 -2.31
C LEU A 223 -3.77 29.24 -2.97
N ARG A 224 -3.51 28.16 -3.71
CA ARG A 224 -4.53 27.25 -4.22
C ARG A 224 -4.08 25.82 -4.03
N PHE A 225 -5.01 25.01 -3.58
CA PHE A 225 -4.82 23.59 -3.38
C PHE A 225 -5.54 22.85 -4.50
N TYR A 226 -4.93 21.77 -4.96
CA TYR A 226 -5.48 20.88 -5.96
C TYR A 226 -5.54 19.47 -5.40
N ARG A 227 -6.55 18.72 -5.82
CA ARG A 227 -6.60 17.27 -5.64
C ARG A 227 -7.23 16.63 -6.86
N VAL A 228 -6.87 15.40 -7.12
CA VAL A 228 -7.50 14.57 -8.14
C VAL A 228 -8.34 13.52 -7.44
N ARG A 229 -9.57 13.34 -7.90
CA ARG A 229 -10.42 12.22 -7.48
C ARG A 229 -10.66 11.28 -8.65
N LEU A 230 -10.76 9.99 -8.34
CA LEU A 230 -11.35 9.03 -9.26
C LEU A 230 -12.85 9.32 -9.34
N SER A 231 -13.34 9.51 -10.57
CA SER A 231 -14.75 9.76 -10.84
C SER A 231 -15.41 8.49 -11.38
N SER A 232 -16.68 8.26 -11.04
CA SER A 232 -17.42 7.11 -11.54
C SER A 232 -17.53 7.15 -13.08
N PRO A 233 -17.55 5.98 -13.75
CA PRO A 233 -17.71 5.88 -15.19
C PRO A 233 -19.11 6.29 -15.69
#